data_AF-A0A2E6EQ96-F1
#
_entry.id   AF-A0A2E6EQ96-F1
#
_cell.length_a   1.000
_cell.length_b   1.000
_cell.length_c   1.000
_cell.angle_alpha   90.00
_cell.angle_beta   90.00
_cell.angle_gamma   90.00
#
_symmetry.space_group_name_H-M   'P 1'
#
loop_
_entity.id
_entity.type
_entity.pdbx_description
1 polymer ?
#
loop_
_entity_poly.entity_id
_entity_poly.type
_entity_poly.pdbx_seq_one_letter_code
_entity_poly.pdbx_strand_id
1 'polypeptide(L)'
;MIGVAGGSYELGEDDADWLIPSPSNSWRSEYPGLDLLGLTTMPLVTVQIPGFCMDRFPFPGLEGEAWPADGLNFDTVALLDQQLSSYGRRACTISELLLAAAGPENWRFPYDPAERLPGLCEEDDFNPGPIGRLASCVSPLGFRDFLVRSTWARLDPALASALGPFGMPIFPPWEGATFAGSQSYAVYGGTSREGTFYSHSNFGLHSHTDSVELFLDDGFRVCAAPGLPDPAVEVAWQEFRDEFLLVGSYQYWLGLE
;
A
#
# COMPACT_ATOMS: atom_id res chain seq x y z
N MET A 1 -3.15 16.26 4.99
CA MET A 1 -1.95 15.41 5.24
C MET A 1 -1.44 15.51 6.67
N ILE A 2 -0.83 14.44 7.17
CA ILE A 2 -0.07 14.36 8.42
C ILE A 2 1.42 14.38 8.05
N GLY A 3 2.22 15.22 8.72
CA GLY A 3 3.67 15.24 8.55
C GLY A 3 4.35 14.21 9.44
N VAL A 4 5.29 13.46 8.88
CA VAL A 4 6.10 12.43 9.56
C VAL A 4 7.56 12.84 9.48
N ALA A 5 8.24 12.83 10.62
CA ALA A 5 9.67 13.12 10.67
C ALA A 5 10.47 12.03 9.95
N GLY A 6 11.55 12.42 9.29
CA GLY A 6 12.48 11.46 8.68
C GLY A 6 13.43 10.87 9.72
N GLY A 7 14.04 9.74 9.37
CA GLY A 7 14.95 9.02 10.26
C GLY A 7 15.36 7.65 9.75
N SER A 8 16.03 6.92 10.64
CA SER A 8 16.37 5.51 10.48
C SER A 8 15.38 4.68 11.29
N TYR A 9 14.71 3.74 10.64
CA TYR A 9 13.68 2.92 11.29
C TYR A 9 13.94 1.44 11.02
N GLU A 10 13.74 0.59 12.02
CA GLU A 10 13.69 -0.86 11.87
C GLU A 10 12.23 -1.25 11.67
N LEU A 11 11.89 -1.74 10.47
CA LEU A 11 10.51 -2.06 10.09
C LEU A 11 10.43 -3.47 9.51
N GLY A 12 9.35 -4.19 9.78
CA GLY A 12 9.14 -5.57 9.31
C GLY A 12 9.01 -6.58 10.46
N GLU A 13 9.00 -7.87 10.13
CA GLU A 13 8.92 -8.97 11.10
C GLU A 13 10.22 -9.78 11.12
N ASP A 14 10.68 -10.19 12.29
CA ASP A 14 11.81 -11.12 12.49
C ASP A 14 11.35 -12.54 12.89
N ASP A 15 10.08 -12.69 13.22
CA ASP A 15 9.41 -13.91 13.68
C ASP A 15 8.33 -14.40 12.69
N ALA A 16 8.30 -13.85 11.47
CA ALA A 16 7.34 -14.27 10.46
C ALA A 16 7.65 -15.67 9.94
N ASP A 17 6.86 -16.65 10.40
CA ASP A 17 6.79 -18.00 9.82
C ASP A 17 6.34 -17.98 8.33
N TRP A 18 5.83 -16.85 7.84
CA TRP A 18 5.24 -16.66 6.51
C TRP A 18 6.23 -16.24 5.41
N LEU A 19 7.54 -16.31 5.68
CA LEU A 19 8.55 -16.26 4.62
C LEU A 19 8.47 -17.59 3.84
N ILE A 20 7.50 -17.71 2.94
CA ILE A 20 7.37 -18.90 2.07
C ILE A 20 8.71 -19.04 1.33
N PRO A 21 9.49 -20.11 1.57
CA PRO A 21 10.76 -20.27 0.89
C PRO A 21 10.52 -20.47 -0.61
N SER A 22 11.28 -19.71 -1.40
CA SER A 22 11.57 -19.91 -2.82
C SER A 22 11.84 -21.38 -3.22
N PRO A 23 12.00 -21.70 -4.52
CA PRO A 23 11.05 -22.02 -5.56
C PRO A 23 10.99 -23.56 -5.80
N SER A 24 11.20 -24.40 -4.78
CA SER A 24 10.99 -25.83 -4.98
C SER A 24 9.49 -26.07 -5.19
N ASN A 25 9.12 -26.68 -6.31
CA ASN A 25 7.74 -27.07 -6.68
C ASN A 25 7.01 -27.95 -5.63
N SER A 26 7.59 -28.18 -4.44
CA SER A 26 7.02 -28.93 -3.32
C SER A 26 5.77 -28.27 -2.71
N TRP A 27 5.62 -26.94 -2.82
CA TRP A 27 4.45 -26.26 -2.27
C TRP A 27 3.16 -26.56 -3.03
N ARG A 28 3.22 -26.76 -4.36
CA ARG A 28 2.02 -27.12 -5.16
C ARG A 28 1.41 -28.45 -4.72
N SER A 29 2.23 -29.36 -4.21
CA SER A 29 1.75 -30.63 -3.64
C SER A 29 1.22 -30.50 -2.22
N GLU A 30 1.72 -29.55 -1.43
CA GLU A 30 1.25 -29.30 -0.06
C GLU A 30 -0.01 -28.44 -0.03
N TYR A 31 -0.20 -27.57 -1.02
CA TYR A 31 -1.33 -26.64 -1.14
C TYR A 31 -1.92 -26.63 -2.56
N PRO A 32 -2.51 -27.75 -3.02
CA PRO A 32 -3.08 -27.84 -4.36
C PRO A 32 -4.26 -26.88 -4.54
N GLY A 33 -4.17 -25.99 -5.54
CA GLY A 33 -5.23 -25.03 -5.89
C GLY A 33 -5.08 -23.63 -5.29
N LEU A 34 -4.06 -23.40 -4.46
CA LEU A 34 -3.61 -22.05 -4.13
C LEU A 34 -2.74 -21.54 -5.27
N ASP A 35 -3.28 -20.67 -6.13
CA ASP A 35 -2.49 -19.76 -6.94
C ASP A 35 -1.83 -18.77 -5.97
N LEU A 36 -0.68 -19.18 -5.41
CA LEU A 36 0.13 -18.37 -4.49
C LEU A 36 0.76 -17.22 -5.26
N LEU A 37 -0.01 -16.16 -5.48
CA LEU A 37 0.50 -14.85 -5.87
C LEU A 37 1.26 -14.26 -4.67
N GLY A 38 2.57 -14.52 -4.65
CA GLY A 38 3.62 -13.68 -4.05
C GLY A 38 3.32 -12.92 -2.75
N LEU A 39 2.81 -13.61 -1.73
CA LEU A 39 2.81 -13.09 -0.37
C LEU A 39 4.23 -12.96 0.14
N THR A 40 4.63 -11.75 0.49
CA THR A 40 5.85 -11.56 1.26
C THR A 40 5.55 -10.73 2.49
N THR A 41 5.71 -11.32 3.66
CA THR A 41 5.89 -10.53 4.87
C THR A 41 7.24 -9.84 4.79
N MET A 42 7.26 -8.52 5.01
CA MET A 42 8.49 -7.75 5.00
C MET A 42 9.42 -8.26 6.11
N PRO A 43 10.63 -8.77 5.79
CA PRO A 43 11.59 -9.13 6.82
C PRO A 43 12.01 -7.87 7.60
N LEU A 44 12.39 -8.01 8.86
CA LEU A 44 12.91 -6.89 9.64
C LEU A 44 14.14 -6.27 8.96
N VAL A 45 14.05 -4.99 8.62
CA VAL A 45 15.06 -4.24 7.87
C VAL A 45 15.19 -2.82 8.41
N THR A 46 16.42 -2.32 8.50
CA THR A 46 16.68 -0.91 8.74
C THR A 46 16.57 -0.11 7.44
N VAL A 47 15.65 0.85 7.41
CA VAL A 47 15.44 1.75 6.26
C VAL A 47 15.69 3.21 6.65
N GLN A 48 16.28 3.97 5.73
CA GLN A 48 16.37 5.43 5.83
C GLN A 48 15.18 6.04 5.13
N ILE A 49 14.31 6.73 5.87
CA ILE A 49 13.10 7.36 5.34
C ILE A 49 13.26 8.88 5.50
N PRO A 50 13.24 9.67 4.41
CA PRO A 50 13.21 11.13 4.53
C PRO A 50 11.90 11.56 5.22
N GLY A 51 11.85 12.80 5.73
CA GLY A 51 10.58 13.32 6.20
C GLY A 51 9.57 13.34 5.04
N PHE A 52 8.29 13.12 5.33
CA PHE A 52 7.23 13.16 4.32
C PHE A 52 5.90 13.64 4.91
N CYS A 53 4.96 13.95 4.03
CA CYS A 53 3.56 14.20 4.35
C CYS A 53 2.72 13.12 3.67
N MET A 54 1.71 12.59 4.34
CA MET A 54 0.77 11.63 3.74
C MET A 54 -0.67 11.98 4.10
N ASP A 55 -1.61 11.69 3.21
CA ASP A 55 -3.03 11.82 3.56
C ASP A 55 -3.42 10.89 4.73
N ARG A 56 -4.27 11.41 5.61
CA ARG A 56 -4.72 10.68 6.81
C ARG A 56 -5.48 9.41 6.42
N PHE A 57 -6.27 9.52 5.35
CA PHE A 57 -7.13 8.48 4.82
C PHE A 57 -6.62 8.02 3.44
N PRO A 58 -7.00 6.82 2.98
CA PRO A 58 -6.88 6.42 1.57
C PRO A 58 -7.48 7.46 0.63
N PHE A 59 -6.96 7.53 -0.59
CA PHE A 59 -7.47 8.41 -1.64
C PHE A 59 -8.99 8.20 -1.82
N PRO A 60 -9.81 9.27 -1.85
CA PRO A 60 -9.47 10.69 -2.08
C PRO A 60 -8.91 11.48 -0.88
N GLY A 61 -8.64 10.82 0.25
CA GLY A 61 -7.98 11.43 1.41
C GLY A 61 -8.95 12.17 2.34
N LEU A 62 -10.25 11.86 2.23
CA LEU A 62 -11.33 12.48 2.99
C LEU A 62 -12.15 11.43 3.76
N GLU A 63 -12.52 11.76 4.99
CA GLU A 63 -13.38 10.93 5.82
C GLU A 63 -14.84 11.01 5.36
N GLY A 64 -15.54 9.88 5.38
CA GLY A 64 -16.95 9.78 5.02
C GLY A 64 -17.21 9.60 3.53
N GLU A 65 -16.21 9.79 2.67
CA GLU A 65 -16.33 9.58 1.23
C GLU A 65 -16.38 8.08 0.87
N ALA A 66 -16.94 7.79 -0.30
CA ALA A 66 -16.92 6.45 -0.86
C ALA A 66 -15.51 6.06 -1.31
N TRP A 67 -15.23 4.76 -1.31
CA TRP A 67 -14.08 4.21 -2.02
C TRP A 67 -14.25 4.41 -3.53
N PRO A 68 -13.14 4.51 -4.29
CA PRO A 68 -13.18 4.43 -5.75
C PRO A 68 -14.00 3.22 -6.23
N ALA A 69 -14.84 3.42 -7.23
CA ALA A 69 -15.73 2.39 -7.77
C ALA A 69 -14.99 1.32 -8.59
N ASP A 70 -13.78 1.63 -9.02
CA ASP A 70 -12.86 0.77 -9.76
C ASP A 70 -11.48 0.71 -9.07
N GLY A 71 -10.57 -0.05 -9.66
CA GLY A 71 -9.23 -0.29 -9.15
C GLY A 71 -8.15 0.33 -10.04
N LEU A 72 -6.91 0.08 -9.65
CA LEU A 72 -5.73 0.42 -10.43
C LEU A 72 -5.02 -0.88 -10.88
N ASN A 73 -4.17 -0.73 -11.88
CA ASN A 73 -3.16 -1.68 -12.35
C ASN A 73 -1.83 -0.92 -12.50
N PHE A 74 -0.78 -1.57 -13.01
CA PHE A 74 0.54 -0.94 -13.18
C PHE A 74 0.54 0.31 -14.07
N ASP A 75 -0.19 0.29 -15.19
CA ASP A 75 -0.23 1.43 -16.11
C ASP A 75 -0.96 2.62 -15.50
N THR A 76 -2.12 2.36 -14.89
CA THR A 76 -2.99 3.39 -14.32
C THR A 76 -2.39 3.99 -13.03
N VAL A 77 -1.73 3.19 -12.19
CA VAL A 77 -0.99 3.74 -11.02
C VAL A 77 0.18 4.61 -11.48
N ALA A 78 0.91 4.21 -12.52
CA ALA A 78 2.01 5.00 -13.05
C ALA A 78 1.52 6.32 -13.65
N LEU A 79 0.40 6.29 -14.38
CA LEU A 79 -0.24 7.48 -14.92
C LEU A 79 -0.73 8.42 -13.81
N LEU A 80 -1.40 7.88 -12.78
CA LEU A 80 -1.86 8.66 -11.63
C LEU A 80 -0.67 9.33 -10.92
N ASP A 81 0.38 8.57 -10.63
CA ASP A 81 1.58 9.09 -9.98
C ASP A 81 2.27 10.20 -10.82
N GLN A 82 2.28 10.05 -12.14
CA GLN A 82 2.75 11.10 -13.05
C GLN A 82 1.88 12.36 -12.94
N GLN A 83 0.55 12.24 -12.93
CA GLN A 83 -0.35 13.39 -12.79
C GLN A 83 -0.17 14.10 -11.44
N LEU A 84 -0.07 13.33 -10.35
CA LEU A 84 0.19 13.85 -9.00
C LEU A 84 1.45 14.71 -8.91
N SER A 85 2.48 14.39 -9.69
CA SER A 85 3.75 15.13 -9.70
C SER A 85 3.59 16.60 -10.12
N SER A 86 2.61 16.91 -10.96
CA SER A 86 2.28 18.28 -11.39
C SER A 86 1.81 19.16 -10.22
N TYR A 87 1.34 18.52 -9.16
CA TYR A 87 0.89 19.15 -7.94
C TYR A 87 1.93 19.04 -6.82
N GLY A 88 3.11 18.47 -7.05
CA GLY A 88 4.07 18.20 -5.96
C GLY A 88 3.62 17.10 -5.01
N ARG A 89 2.74 16.21 -5.47
CA ARG A 89 2.37 14.96 -4.79
C ARG A 89 2.92 13.76 -5.55
N ARG A 90 2.77 12.57 -4.97
CA ARG A 90 3.19 11.29 -5.55
C ARG A 90 2.50 10.14 -4.85
N ALA A 91 2.61 8.96 -5.45
CA ALA A 91 2.49 7.71 -4.72
C ALA A 91 3.46 7.69 -3.52
N CYS A 92 2.96 7.22 -2.38
CA CYS A 92 3.80 6.88 -1.24
C CYS A 92 4.77 5.76 -1.61
N THR A 93 5.90 5.67 -0.91
CA THR A 93 6.74 4.48 -1.00
C THR A 93 6.28 3.42 0.00
N ILE A 94 6.65 2.16 -0.23
CA ILE A 94 6.30 1.06 0.70
C ILE A 94 6.87 1.33 2.09
N SER A 95 8.09 1.86 2.22
CA SER A 95 8.70 2.20 3.51
C SER A 95 7.93 3.30 4.23
N GLU A 96 7.42 4.29 3.51
CA GLU A 96 6.59 5.35 4.09
C GLU A 96 5.25 4.82 4.61
N LEU A 97 4.61 3.92 3.85
CA LEU A 97 3.38 3.25 4.27
C LEU A 97 3.60 2.37 5.50
N LEU A 98 4.70 1.60 5.52
CA LEU A 98 5.12 0.80 6.67
C LEU A 98 5.28 1.67 7.92
N LEU A 99 6.06 2.76 7.84
CA LEU A 99 6.26 3.67 8.96
C LEU A 99 4.94 4.33 9.39
N ALA A 100 4.09 4.73 8.43
CA ALA A 100 2.81 5.34 8.73
C ALA A 100 1.85 4.39 9.45
N ALA A 101 1.86 3.11 9.12
CA ALA A 101 0.98 2.09 9.69
C ALA A 101 1.50 1.52 11.01
N ALA A 102 2.79 1.16 11.07
CA ALA A 102 3.43 0.53 12.22
C ALA A 102 3.96 1.54 13.24
N GLY A 103 4.15 2.80 12.84
CA GLY A 103 4.83 3.79 13.66
C GLY A 103 6.32 3.49 13.87
N PRO A 104 7.03 4.36 14.60
CA PRO A 104 8.48 4.23 14.83
C PRO A 104 8.85 3.04 15.73
N GLU A 105 7.87 2.47 16.42
CA GLU A 105 8.01 1.32 17.33
C GLU A 105 7.70 -0.01 16.64
N ASN A 106 7.48 0.01 15.32
CA ASN A 106 7.26 -1.18 14.50
C ASN A 106 6.08 -2.06 14.96
N TRP A 107 4.93 -1.43 15.23
CA TRP A 107 3.71 -2.14 15.65
C TRP A 107 3.23 -3.11 14.57
N ARG A 108 2.87 -4.33 14.99
CA ARG A 108 2.37 -5.37 14.10
C ARG A 108 1.03 -5.05 13.47
N PHE A 109 0.16 -4.36 14.20
CA PHE A 109 -1.13 -3.89 13.70
C PHE A 109 -1.22 -2.37 13.88
N PRO A 110 -2.03 -1.66 13.06
CA PRO A 110 -2.16 -0.22 13.22
C PRO A 110 -2.58 0.19 14.64
N TYR A 111 -3.43 -0.62 15.25
CA TYR A 111 -4.06 -0.32 16.54
C TYR A 111 -3.42 -1.00 17.75
N ASP A 112 -2.53 -1.98 17.55
CA ASP A 112 -1.90 -2.74 18.64
C ASP A 112 -0.48 -3.19 18.25
N PRO A 113 0.50 -3.09 19.16
CA PRO A 113 1.88 -3.44 18.88
C PRO A 113 2.08 -4.91 18.50
N ALA A 114 1.25 -5.85 18.95
CA ALA A 114 1.55 -7.28 18.83
C ALA A 114 0.35 -8.18 18.56
N GLU A 115 -0.85 -7.82 19.05
CA GLU A 115 -2.02 -8.70 19.02
C GLU A 115 -3.06 -8.24 17.99
N ARG A 116 -3.51 -9.18 17.15
CA ARG A 116 -4.69 -8.92 16.31
C ARG A 116 -5.92 -8.90 17.21
N LEU A 117 -6.74 -7.87 17.05
CA LEU A 117 -7.99 -7.73 17.78
C LEU A 117 -9.16 -8.05 16.82
N PRO A 118 -9.83 -9.21 16.96
CA PRO A 118 -10.91 -9.59 16.03
C PRO A 118 -12.02 -8.54 15.97
N GLY A 119 -12.55 -8.31 14.76
CA GLY A 119 -13.54 -7.27 14.48
C GLY A 119 -12.98 -5.85 14.40
N LEU A 120 -11.66 -5.66 14.58
CA LEU A 120 -11.00 -4.36 14.47
C LEU A 120 -10.28 -4.23 13.12
N CYS A 121 -10.57 -3.16 12.38
CA CYS A 121 -10.14 -2.99 10.99
C CYS A 121 -10.64 -4.08 10.02
N GLU A 122 -11.70 -4.81 10.36
CA GLU A 122 -12.31 -5.86 9.52
C GLU A 122 -13.50 -5.28 8.74
N GLU A 123 -13.25 -4.87 7.49
CA GLU A 123 -14.27 -4.41 6.55
C GLU A 123 -14.61 -5.51 5.53
N ASP A 124 -15.79 -5.45 4.93
CA ASP A 124 -16.13 -6.28 3.76
C ASP A 124 -15.51 -5.66 2.50
N ASP A 125 -14.48 -6.27 1.92
CA ASP A 125 -13.81 -5.77 0.72
C ASP A 125 -14.76 -5.61 -0.47
N PHE A 126 -15.82 -6.43 -0.55
CA PHE A 126 -16.79 -6.37 -1.63
C PHE A 126 -17.82 -5.25 -1.44
N ASN A 127 -18.09 -4.86 -0.19
CA ASN A 127 -19.08 -3.84 0.14
C ASN A 127 -18.56 -2.93 1.27
N PRO A 128 -17.43 -2.23 1.07
CA PRO A 128 -16.85 -1.47 2.15
C PRO A 128 -17.75 -0.31 2.53
N GLY A 129 -17.83 -0.03 3.83
CA GLY A 129 -18.34 1.23 4.32
C GLY A 129 -17.51 2.43 3.80
N PRO A 130 -18.01 3.66 4.03
CA PRO A 130 -17.27 4.85 3.68
C PRO A 130 -15.90 4.90 4.37
N ILE A 131 -14.96 5.61 3.75
CA ILE A 131 -13.62 5.83 4.26
C ILE A 131 -13.69 6.44 5.66
N GLY A 132 -12.86 5.95 6.59
CA GLY A 132 -12.85 6.38 7.98
C GLY A 132 -14.05 5.89 8.80
N ARG A 133 -14.85 4.93 8.32
CA ARG A 133 -15.92 4.34 9.13
C ARG A 133 -15.38 3.63 10.38
N LEU A 134 -14.23 2.95 10.27
CA LEU A 134 -13.65 2.18 11.36
C LEU A 134 -12.84 3.12 12.27
N ALA A 135 -13.54 3.80 13.19
CA ALA A 135 -12.99 4.79 14.12
C ALA A 135 -11.74 4.33 14.90
N SER A 136 -11.70 3.05 15.25
CA SER A 136 -10.61 2.44 16.00
C SER A 136 -9.46 1.93 15.13
N CYS A 137 -9.61 1.98 13.80
CA CYS A 137 -8.57 1.61 12.85
C CYS A 137 -7.61 2.77 12.62
N VAL A 138 -6.77 3.04 13.63
CA VAL A 138 -5.87 4.19 13.65
C VAL A 138 -4.46 3.73 14.01
N SER A 139 -3.47 4.16 13.23
CA SER A 139 -2.05 3.89 13.50
C SER A 139 -1.50 4.74 14.66
N PRO A 140 -0.31 4.41 15.21
CA PRO A 140 0.33 5.24 16.24
C PRO A 140 0.59 6.68 15.80
N LEU A 141 0.69 6.92 14.49
CA LEU A 141 0.91 8.23 13.90
C LEU A 141 -0.40 8.93 13.47
N GLY A 142 -1.56 8.33 13.74
CA GLY A 142 -2.87 8.93 13.50
C GLY A 142 -3.42 8.74 12.08
N PHE A 143 -2.81 7.87 11.28
CA PHE A 143 -3.35 7.48 9.97
C PHE A 143 -4.48 6.47 10.16
N ARG A 144 -5.45 6.45 9.25
CA ARG A 144 -6.65 5.63 9.37
C ARG A 144 -6.84 4.71 8.18
N ASP A 145 -7.54 3.61 8.39
CA ASP A 145 -7.88 2.58 7.38
C ASP A 145 -6.66 1.89 6.76
N PHE A 146 -5.67 1.57 7.59
CA PHE A 146 -4.68 0.54 7.25
C PHE A 146 -5.26 -0.85 7.55
N LEU A 147 -4.90 -1.86 6.75
CA LEU A 147 -5.45 -3.23 6.80
C LEU A 147 -6.95 -3.36 6.47
N VAL A 148 -7.56 -2.27 5.99
CA VAL A 148 -8.94 -2.28 5.48
C VAL A 148 -8.94 -2.66 4.00
N ARG A 149 -8.06 -2.01 3.22
CA ARG A 149 -7.74 -2.35 1.84
C ARG A 149 -6.25 -2.17 1.64
N SER A 150 -5.69 -2.90 0.69
CA SER A 150 -4.28 -2.75 0.34
C SER A 150 -4.04 -1.41 -0.36
N THR A 151 -2.79 -1.02 -0.57
CA THR A 151 -2.45 0.27 -1.16
C THR A 151 -1.31 0.14 -2.15
N TRP A 152 -1.55 0.56 -3.39
CA TRP A 152 -0.50 0.74 -4.39
C TRP A 152 0.53 1.77 -3.94
N ALA A 153 1.80 1.43 -4.06
CA ALA A 153 2.91 2.30 -3.65
C ALA A 153 4.19 1.98 -4.41
N ARG A 154 5.12 2.94 -4.40
CA ARG A 154 6.44 2.79 -5.02
C ARG A 154 7.32 1.84 -4.20
N LEU A 155 7.97 0.88 -4.85
CA LEU A 155 8.90 -0.02 -4.18
C LEU A 155 10.26 0.67 -3.95
N ASP A 156 10.68 0.79 -2.69
CA ASP A 156 11.98 1.38 -2.35
C ASP A 156 13.14 0.43 -2.70
N PRO A 157 14.31 0.94 -3.16
CA PRO A 157 15.48 0.11 -3.44
C PRO A 157 15.97 -0.70 -2.23
N ALA A 158 15.86 -0.14 -1.01
CA ALA A 158 16.27 -0.82 0.21
C ALA A 158 15.38 -2.06 0.48
N LEU A 159 14.07 -1.92 0.32
CA LEU A 159 13.13 -3.03 0.49
C LEU A 159 13.25 -4.04 -0.64
N ALA A 160 13.38 -3.60 -1.89
CA ALA A 160 13.67 -4.50 -3.02
C ALA A 160 14.94 -5.34 -2.74
N SER A 161 15.99 -4.72 -2.20
CA SER A 161 17.20 -5.45 -1.80
C SER A 161 16.97 -6.44 -0.66
N ALA A 162 16.16 -6.07 0.34
CA ALA A 162 15.85 -6.93 1.49
C ALA A 162 14.98 -8.14 1.12
N LEU A 163 14.13 -8.00 0.11
CA LEU A 163 13.27 -9.06 -0.42
C LEU A 163 14.01 -9.99 -1.40
N GLY A 164 15.12 -9.55 -1.98
CA GLY A 164 15.92 -10.31 -2.95
C GLY A 164 16.29 -11.74 -2.50
N PRO A 165 16.83 -11.95 -1.28
CA PRO A 165 17.16 -13.29 -0.76
C PRO A 165 15.98 -14.25 -0.65
N PHE A 166 14.76 -13.72 -0.52
CA PHE A 166 13.53 -14.52 -0.40
C PHE A 166 12.91 -14.84 -1.77
N GLY A 167 13.63 -14.52 -2.86
CA GLY A 167 13.19 -14.76 -4.22
C GLY A 167 12.36 -13.63 -4.80
N MET A 168 12.25 -12.48 -4.11
CA MET A 168 11.26 -11.41 -4.39
C MET A 168 9.82 -11.97 -4.37
N PRO A 169 8.74 -11.18 -4.24
CA PRO A 169 7.39 -11.74 -4.34
C PRO A 169 7.28 -12.60 -5.61
N ILE A 170 7.02 -13.90 -5.40
CA ILE A 170 7.09 -14.93 -6.42
C ILE A 170 5.89 -14.75 -7.37
N PHE A 171 6.07 -14.02 -8.48
CA PHE A 171 5.60 -14.27 -9.87
C PHE A 171 5.70 -12.99 -10.77
N PRO A 172 5.70 -13.10 -12.13
CA PRO A 172 6.54 -12.34 -13.05
C PRO A 172 5.86 -11.11 -13.70
N PRO A 173 6.65 -10.15 -14.26
CA PRO A 173 8.05 -10.26 -14.63
C PRO A 173 9.01 -9.58 -13.64
N TRP A 174 9.33 -10.27 -12.55
CA TRP A 174 10.65 -10.13 -11.91
C TRP A 174 11.65 -11.17 -12.47
N GLU A 175 11.27 -11.93 -13.51
CA GLU A 175 12.18 -12.67 -14.41
C GLU A 175 13.09 -11.66 -15.13
N GLY A 176 14.04 -11.12 -14.38
CA GLY A 176 14.73 -9.91 -14.77
C GLY A 176 15.12 -9.03 -13.59
N ALA A 177 15.21 -9.50 -12.34
CA ALA A 177 15.79 -8.74 -11.22
C ALA A 177 17.30 -8.40 -11.39
N THR A 178 17.83 -8.49 -12.61
CA THR A 178 18.92 -7.61 -13.09
C THR A 178 18.41 -6.18 -13.43
N PHE A 179 17.11 -5.91 -13.33
CA PHE A 179 16.40 -4.65 -13.57
C PHE A 179 15.48 -4.35 -12.38
N ALA A 180 16.03 -3.80 -11.30
CA ALA A 180 15.27 -3.01 -10.32
C ALA A 180 14.76 -1.67 -10.94
N GLY A 181 14.44 -1.66 -12.24
CA GLY A 181 14.18 -0.47 -13.04
C GLY A 181 13.02 -0.59 -14.03
N SER A 182 12.35 -1.75 -14.14
CA SER A 182 11.17 -1.90 -15.03
C SER A 182 9.83 -1.80 -14.31
N GLN A 183 9.72 -2.22 -13.04
CA GLN A 183 8.49 -2.09 -12.26
C GLN A 183 8.75 -1.33 -10.96
N SER A 184 8.15 -0.15 -10.86
CA SER A 184 8.37 0.78 -9.75
C SER A 184 7.34 0.67 -8.63
N TYR A 185 6.34 -0.22 -8.75
CA TYR A 185 5.22 -0.31 -7.83
C TYR A 185 5.02 -1.72 -7.26
N ALA A 186 4.46 -1.77 -6.06
CA ALA A 186 3.95 -2.96 -5.40
C ALA A 186 2.72 -2.57 -4.58
N VAL A 187 2.07 -3.55 -3.97
CA VAL A 187 0.89 -3.32 -3.15
C VAL A 187 1.22 -3.61 -1.69
N TYR A 188 1.13 -2.56 -0.88
CA TYR A 188 1.33 -2.60 0.56
C TYR A 188 0.09 -3.08 1.29
N GLY A 189 0.31 -3.91 2.31
CA GLY A 189 -0.71 -4.37 3.23
C GLY A 189 -1.55 -5.51 2.66
N GLY A 190 -2.78 -5.58 3.14
CA GLY A 190 -3.72 -6.63 2.87
C GLY A 190 -5.04 -6.36 3.58
N THR A 191 -5.93 -7.34 3.51
CA THR A 191 -7.20 -7.35 4.24
C THR A 191 -6.97 -8.01 5.61
N SER A 192 -7.57 -7.50 6.68
CA SER A 192 -7.55 -8.17 8.00
C SER A 192 -8.29 -9.51 8.05
N ARG A 193 -8.96 -9.91 6.96
CA ARG A 193 -9.74 -11.14 6.84
C ARG A 193 -8.88 -12.40 6.92
N GLU A 194 -9.33 -13.37 7.71
CA GLU A 194 -8.72 -14.71 7.75
C GLU A 194 -9.03 -15.52 6.50
N GLY A 195 -8.06 -16.30 6.05
CA GLY A 195 -8.22 -17.20 4.90
C GLY A 195 -8.21 -16.49 3.54
N THR A 196 -7.85 -15.20 3.51
CA THR A 196 -7.34 -14.59 2.29
C THR A 196 -5.88 -14.95 2.12
N PHE A 197 -5.38 -14.74 0.91
CA PHE A 197 -3.96 -14.83 0.59
C PHE A 197 -3.25 -13.52 0.95
N TYR A 198 -3.70 -12.75 1.95
CA TYR A 198 -3.05 -11.52 2.38
C TYR A 198 -2.47 -11.66 3.79
N SER A 199 -1.31 -11.06 4.07
CA SER A 199 -0.86 -10.94 5.46
C SER A 199 -1.81 -10.03 6.22
N HIS A 200 -2.20 -10.44 7.42
CA HIS A 200 -3.12 -9.71 8.27
C HIS A 200 -2.41 -8.68 9.15
N SER A 201 -1.10 -8.45 8.97
CA SER A 201 -0.30 -7.47 9.71
C SER A 201 0.13 -6.29 8.83
N ASN A 202 0.66 -5.23 9.46
CA ASN A 202 1.26 -4.08 8.79
C ASN A 202 2.40 -4.44 7.83
N PHE A 203 2.91 -5.66 7.87
CA PHE A 203 4.10 -6.07 7.15
C PHE A 203 3.78 -6.90 5.90
N GLY A 204 2.50 -7.00 5.53
CA GLY A 204 2.09 -7.58 4.26
C GLY A 204 2.55 -6.78 3.05
N LEU A 205 3.03 -7.49 2.04
CA LEU A 205 3.29 -6.97 0.71
C LEU A 205 2.86 -8.03 -0.30
N HIS A 206 2.30 -7.59 -1.43
CA HIS A 206 2.10 -8.44 -2.59
C HIS A 206 2.30 -7.63 -3.88
N SER A 207 2.21 -8.33 -5.01
CA SER A 207 2.31 -7.77 -6.34
C SER A 207 1.30 -8.46 -7.24
N HIS A 208 0.87 -7.76 -8.27
CA HIS A 208 0.08 -8.33 -9.36
C HIS A 208 0.96 -8.64 -10.56
N THR A 209 0.41 -9.38 -11.50
CA THR A 209 0.99 -9.51 -12.83
C THR A 209 0.71 -8.24 -13.64
N ASP A 210 1.57 -7.98 -14.63
CA ASP A 210 1.30 -6.94 -15.62
C ASP A 210 0.07 -7.37 -16.44
N SER A 211 -1.07 -6.73 -16.19
CA SER A 211 -2.36 -7.09 -16.76
C SER A 211 -3.25 -5.86 -16.96
N VAL A 212 -4.22 -5.99 -17.86
CA VAL A 212 -5.26 -4.98 -18.08
C VAL A 212 -6.36 -5.05 -17.02
N GLU A 213 -6.34 -6.04 -16.13
CA GLU A 213 -7.35 -6.18 -15.08
C GLU A 213 -7.14 -5.11 -14.00
N LEU A 214 -8.24 -4.58 -13.46
CA LEU A 214 -8.21 -3.58 -12.39
C LEU A 214 -8.42 -4.27 -11.05
N PHE A 215 -7.54 -3.98 -10.09
CA PHE A 215 -7.58 -4.60 -8.76
C PHE A 215 -8.41 -3.74 -7.80
N LEU A 216 -9.69 -4.11 -7.65
CA LEU A 216 -10.71 -3.32 -6.94
C LEU A 216 -10.47 -3.22 -5.42
N ASP A 217 -9.73 -4.16 -4.86
CA ASP A 217 -9.36 -4.26 -3.45
C ASP A 217 -8.09 -3.49 -3.08
N ASP A 218 -7.42 -2.90 -4.08
CA ASP A 218 -6.19 -2.13 -3.89
C ASP A 218 -6.44 -0.63 -4.07
N GLY A 219 -6.40 0.08 -2.95
CA GLY A 219 -6.52 1.53 -2.92
C GLY A 219 -5.22 2.26 -3.26
N PHE A 220 -5.22 3.56 -2.97
CA PHE A 220 -4.08 4.44 -3.17
C PHE A 220 -3.93 5.40 -1.99
N ARG A 221 -2.70 5.83 -1.70
CA ARG A 221 -2.44 6.93 -0.76
C ARG A 221 -1.50 7.93 -1.37
N VAL A 222 -1.80 9.19 -1.14
CA VAL A 222 -1.03 10.31 -1.66
C VAL A 222 -0.02 10.76 -0.62
N CYS A 223 1.24 10.87 -1.06
CA CYS A 223 2.33 11.43 -0.30
C CYS A 223 2.86 12.71 -0.95
N ALA A 224 3.53 13.54 -0.16
CA ALA A 224 4.23 14.74 -0.58
C ALA A 224 5.51 14.94 0.23
N ALA A 225 6.42 15.76 -0.28
CA ALA A 225 7.56 16.20 0.50
C ALA A 225 7.11 17.10 1.69
N PRO A 226 7.87 17.16 2.79
CA PRO A 226 7.57 18.08 3.88
C PRO A 226 7.64 19.54 3.41
N GLY A 227 6.82 20.37 4.04
CA GLY A 227 6.72 21.79 3.74
C GLY A 227 5.29 22.18 3.42
N LEU A 228 5.06 23.49 3.34
CA LEU A 228 3.78 24.02 2.87
C LEU A 228 3.81 24.05 1.34
N PRO A 229 2.79 23.50 0.65
CA PRO A 229 2.67 23.64 -0.78
C PRO A 229 2.44 25.11 -1.15
N ASP A 230 2.82 25.48 -2.38
CA ASP A 230 2.42 26.76 -2.96
C ASP A 230 0.88 26.85 -2.96
N PRO A 231 0.26 27.97 -2.52
CA PRO A 231 -1.19 28.07 -2.44
C PRO A 231 -1.92 27.83 -3.76
N ALA A 232 -1.34 28.25 -4.90
CA ALA A 232 -1.95 28.01 -6.21
C ALA A 232 -1.87 26.52 -6.59
N VAL A 233 -0.78 25.84 -6.24
CA VAL A 233 -0.64 24.39 -6.42
C VAL A 233 -1.63 23.63 -5.53
N GLU A 234 -1.86 24.08 -4.30
CA GLU A 234 -2.85 23.49 -3.40
C GLU A 234 -4.28 23.64 -3.92
N VAL A 235 -4.65 24.81 -4.44
CA VAL A 235 -5.96 25.03 -5.08
C VAL A 235 -6.12 24.10 -6.29
N ALA A 236 -5.12 24.03 -7.16
CA ALA A 236 -5.17 23.16 -8.34
C ALA A 236 -5.27 21.67 -7.98
N TRP A 237 -4.63 21.25 -6.88
CA TRP A 237 -4.79 19.89 -6.35
C TRP A 237 -6.22 19.63 -5.85
N GLN A 238 -6.80 20.58 -5.14
CA GLN A 238 -8.17 20.45 -4.64
C GLN A 238 -9.17 20.35 -5.78
N GLU A 239 -9.05 21.20 -6.81
CA GLU A 239 -9.88 21.13 -8.02
C GLU A 239 -9.74 19.76 -8.71
N PHE A 240 -8.51 19.28 -8.92
CA PHE A 240 -8.24 17.98 -9.52
C PHE A 240 -8.84 16.80 -8.72
N ARG A 241 -8.77 16.85 -7.39
CA ARG A 241 -9.40 15.85 -6.52
C ARG A 241 -10.93 15.98 -6.51
N ASP A 242 -11.46 17.19 -6.54
CA ASP A 242 -12.90 17.42 -6.55
C ASP A 242 -13.53 16.90 -7.86
N GLU A 243 -12.79 16.97 -8.98
CA GLU A 243 -13.16 16.27 -10.23
C GLU A 243 -13.26 14.76 -10.02
N PHE A 244 -12.30 14.14 -9.30
CA PHE A 244 -12.40 12.72 -8.93
C PHE A 244 -13.65 12.44 -8.10
N LEU A 245 -13.96 13.26 -7.10
CA LEU A 245 -15.13 13.05 -6.23
C LEU A 245 -16.45 13.10 -7.01
N LEU A 246 -16.51 13.85 -8.11
CA LEU A 246 -17.69 13.90 -8.98
C LEU A 246 -17.88 12.62 -9.81
N VAL A 247 -16.79 11.97 -10.23
CA VAL A 247 -16.84 10.78 -11.09
C VAL A 247 -16.74 9.46 -10.31
N GLY A 248 -16.00 9.44 -9.20
CA GLY A 248 -15.83 8.30 -8.30
C GLY A 248 -15.06 7.11 -8.88
N SER A 249 -14.36 7.26 -10.00
CA SER A 249 -13.64 6.18 -10.70
C SER A 249 -12.30 6.67 -11.24
N TYR A 250 -11.27 5.87 -11.06
CA TYR A 250 -9.94 6.11 -11.61
C TYR A 250 -9.95 6.10 -13.13
N GLN A 251 -10.61 5.14 -13.79
CA GLN A 251 -10.59 5.05 -15.25
C GLN A 251 -11.20 6.29 -15.92
N TYR A 252 -12.38 6.74 -15.46
CA TYR A 252 -13.01 7.95 -15.99
C TYR A 252 -12.20 9.20 -15.66
N TRP A 253 -11.69 9.31 -14.44
CA TRP A 253 -10.90 10.46 -14.02
C TRP A 253 -9.57 10.59 -14.77
N LEU A 254 -8.94 9.47 -15.08
CA LEU A 254 -7.71 9.41 -15.89
C LEU A 254 -7.97 9.51 -17.40
N GLY A 255 -9.25 9.57 -17.84
CA GLY A 255 -9.64 9.73 -19.24
C GLY A 255 -9.40 8.48 -20.10
N LEU A 256 -9.54 7.29 -19.51
CA LEU A 256 -9.27 6.00 -20.17
C LEU A 256 -10.55 5.33 -20.72
N GLU A 257 -11.74 5.81 -20.33
CA GLU A 257 -13.06 5.34 -20.78
C GLU A 257 -13.99 6.47 -21.26
#